data_AF-N9M416-F1
#
_entry.id   AF-N9M416-F1
#
_cell.length_a   1.000
_cell.length_b   1.000
_cell.length_c   1.000
_cell.angle_alpha   90.00
_cell.angle_beta   90.00
_cell.angle_gamma   90.00
#
_symmetry.space_group_name_H-M   'P 1'
#
loop_
_entity.id
_entity.type
_entity.pdbx_description
1 polymer ?
#
loop_
_entity_poly.entity_id
_entity_poly.type
_entity_poly.pdbx_seq_one_letter_code
_entity_poly.pdbx_strand_id
1 'polypeptide(L)'
;MQIYLARNNQQAGPYSLDQLNQMLSSQQVLLTDLVWHEGMSEWKTLGELTQGKLVYEPVGYSSFNHQINNQTEQSTFKIKVEQKTSELASFHSRALAKVIDLTLWLPMAAIPSFFFNESQYTELFKIQKQLQASQVASSEAVELQHQLMQLIPNEAWMSIFVYLILMLMLQAFLIAKSGQSIGKKITKIKIVDAETHTAVNTIRAFWLRSALFIILNLLFMPFITIIDYAFFAFNKNRQTLHDKLAKTKVVKQ
;
A
#
# COMPACT_ATOMS: atom_id res chain seq x y z
N MET A 1 35.01 -10.75 -26.61
CA MET A 1 35.01 -10.63 -25.13
C MET A 1 33.64 -11.03 -24.60
N GLN A 2 33.58 -11.81 -23.53
CA GLN A 2 32.33 -12.19 -22.85
C GLN A 2 32.10 -11.26 -21.65
N ILE A 3 30.92 -10.64 -21.60
CA ILE A 3 30.57 -9.66 -20.57
C ILE A 3 29.45 -10.21 -19.70
N TYR A 4 29.60 -10.12 -18.39
CA TYR A 4 28.59 -10.48 -17.41
C TYR A 4 28.09 -9.23 -16.70
N LEU A 5 26.80 -9.19 -16.44
CA LEU A 5 26.11 -8.12 -15.72
C LEU A 5 25.52 -8.66 -14.43
N ALA A 6 25.49 -7.84 -13.38
CA ALA A 6 24.85 -8.20 -12.12
C ALA A 6 24.03 -7.03 -11.54
N ARG A 7 22.82 -7.37 -11.06
CA ARG A 7 21.90 -6.45 -10.36
C ARG A 7 21.15 -7.23 -9.29
N ASN A 8 21.05 -6.68 -8.07
CA ASN A 8 20.33 -7.30 -6.94
C ASN A 8 20.75 -8.77 -6.68
N ASN A 9 22.06 -9.06 -6.64
CA ASN A 9 22.63 -10.41 -6.47
C ASN A 9 22.27 -11.43 -7.56
N GLN A 10 21.72 -11.01 -8.70
CA GLN A 10 21.49 -11.87 -9.86
C GLN A 10 22.50 -11.53 -10.97
N GLN A 11 23.16 -12.56 -11.50
CA GLN A 11 24.12 -12.46 -12.60
C GLN A 11 23.45 -12.88 -13.92
N ALA A 12 23.75 -12.15 -15.00
CA ALA A 12 23.30 -12.42 -16.36
C ALA A 12 24.47 -12.33 -17.35
N GLY A 13 24.44 -13.13 -18.41
CA GLY A 13 25.50 -13.22 -19.41
C GLY A 13 25.84 -14.67 -19.77
N PRO A 14 26.81 -14.90 -20.66
CA PRO A 14 27.69 -13.89 -21.26
C PRO A 14 27.03 -13.10 -22.41
N TYR A 15 27.27 -11.80 -22.45
CA TYR A 15 26.88 -10.87 -23.52
C TYR A 15 28.08 -10.47 -24.37
N SER A 16 27.83 -10.11 -25.63
CA SER A 16 28.84 -9.44 -26.47
C SER A 16 28.93 -7.94 -26.16
N LEU A 17 30.00 -7.28 -26.61
CA LEU A 17 30.16 -5.83 -26.47
C LEU A 17 29.03 -5.07 -27.18
N ASP A 18 28.63 -5.51 -28.37
CA ASP A 18 27.56 -4.88 -29.13
C ASP A 18 26.20 -5.03 -28.44
N GLN A 19 25.93 -6.21 -27.85
CA GLN A 19 24.74 -6.43 -27.05
C GLN A 19 24.72 -5.53 -25.80
N LEU A 20 25.86 -5.38 -25.12
CA LEU A 20 25.96 -4.45 -23.99
C LEU A 20 25.65 -3.00 -24.41
N ASN A 21 26.23 -2.54 -25.52
CA ASN A 21 25.99 -1.19 -26.03
C ASN A 21 24.54 -0.98 -26.51
N GLN A 22 23.90 -2.00 -27.08
CA GLN A 22 22.46 -2.00 -27.35
C GLN A 22 21.62 -1.93 -26.06
N MET A 23 22.00 -2.67 -25.02
CA MET A 23 21.30 -2.64 -23.72
C MET A 23 21.49 -1.31 -22.98
N LEU A 24 22.66 -0.68 -23.09
CA LEU A 24 22.95 0.64 -22.54
C LEU A 24 22.17 1.75 -23.27
N SER A 25 22.17 1.72 -24.61
CA SER A 25 21.42 2.70 -25.43
C SER A 25 19.90 2.58 -25.28
N SER A 26 19.39 1.36 -25.14
CA SER A 26 17.96 1.10 -24.85
C SER A 26 17.57 1.27 -23.38
N GLN A 27 18.52 1.65 -22.50
CA GLN A 27 18.32 1.84 -21.06
C GLN A 27 17.77 0.60 -20.33
N GLN A 28 17.94 -0.60 -20.90
CA GLN A 28 17.61 -1.87 -20.23
C GLN A 28 18.58 -2.12 -19.06
N VAL A 29 19.81 -1.66 -19.20
CA VAL A 29 20.88 -1.74 -18.22
C VAL A 29 21.24 -0.32 -17.78
N LEU A 30 21.47 -0.13 -16.47
CA LEU A 30 21.71 1.16 -15.84
C LEU A 30 23.20 1.31 -15.56
N LEU A 31 23.68 2.56 -15.49
CA LEU A 31 25.06 2.87 -15.13
C LEU A 31 25.43 2.40 -13.70
N THR A 32 24.45 2.15 -12.85
CA THR A 32 24.64 1.61 -11.50
C THR A 32 24.81 0.10 -11.46
N ASP A 33 24.61 -0.60 -12.58
CA ASP A 33 24.74 -2.06 -12.60
C ASP A 33 26.19 -2.47 -12.58
N LEU A 34 26.45 -3.61 -11.94
CA LEU A 34 27.77 -4.21 -11.92
C LEU A 34 28.02 -4.93 -13.24
N VAL A 35 29.22 -4.78 -13.76
CA VAL A 35 29.71 -5.47 -14.94
C VAL A 35 31.07 -6.08 -14.63
N TRP A 36 31.30 -7.25 -15.21
CA TRP A 36 32.58 -7.93 -15.18
C TRP A 36 32.82 -8.57 -16.54
N HIS A 37 34.06 -8.52 -17.01
CA HIS A 37 34.47 -9.26 -18.19
C HIS A 37 35.87 -9.82 -17.97
N GLU A 38 36.25 -10.75 -18.83
CA GLU A 38 37.58 -11.36 -18.83
C GLU A 38 38.67 -10.26 -18.88
N GLY A 39 39.59 -10.29 -17.92
CA GLY A 39 40.62 -9.25 -17.71
C GLY A 39 40.37 -8.29 -16.54
N MET A 40 39.22 -8.35 -15.88
CA MET A 40 38.92 -7.57 -14.68
C MET A 40 39.21 -8.34 -13.38
N SER A 41 39.86 -7.69 -12.42
CA SER A 41 40.12 -8.25 -11.08
C SER A 41 38.88 -8.29 -10.18
N GLU A 42 37.93 -7.39 -10.42
CA GLU A 42 36.72 -7.23 -9.61
C GLU A 42 35.54 -6.71 -10.45
N TRP A 43 34.33 -6.86 -9.94
CA TRP A 43 33.13 -6.26 -10.53
C TRP A 43 33.16 -4.74 -10.35
N LYS A 44 32.89 -4.01 -11.43
CA LYS A 44 32.82 -2.54 -11.41
C LYS A 44 31.46 -2.06 -11.90
N THR A 45 31.07 -0.85 -11.55
CA THR A 45 29.82 -0.30 -12.08
C THR A 45 30.00 0.09 -13.54
N LEU A 46 28.94 -0.01 -14.34
CA LEU A 46 28.97 0.45 -15.73
C LEU A 46 29.31 1.94 -15.85
N GLY A 47 28.83 2.76 -14.92
CA GLY A 47 29.12 4.19 -14.88
C GLY A 47 30.60 4.50 -14.67
N GLU A 48 31.30 3.70 -13.86
CA GLU A 48 32.76 3.83 -13.69
C GLU A 48 33.52 3.45 -14.96
N LEU A 49 33.05 2.43 -15.68
CA LEU A 49 33.72 1.91 -16.87
C LEU A 49 33.46 2.72 -18.14
N THR A 50 32.26 3.28 -18.28
CA THR A 50 31.89 4.13 -19.40
C THR A 50 32.15 5.62 -19.11
N GLN A 51 32.65 5.96 -17.91
CA GLN A 51 32.80 7.35 -17.45
C GLN A 51 31.49 8.13 -17.56
N GLY A 52 30.36 7.48 -17.25
CA GLY A 52 29.02 8.07 -17.33
C GLY A 52 28.41 8.12 -18.74
N LYS A 53 29.07 7.55 -19.76
CA LYS A 53 28.52 7.46 -21.13
C LYS A 53 27.63 6.22 -21.27
N LEU A 54 26.68 6.27 -22.21
CA LEU A 54 25.83 5.11 -22.54
C LEU A 54 26.46 4.17 -23.59
N VAL A 55 27.79 4.19 -23.69
CA VAL A 55 28.57 3.36 -24.60
C VAL A 55 29.82 2.91 -23.86
N TYR A 56 30.12 1.62 -23.95
CA TYR A 56 31.33 1.02 -23.44
C TYR A 56 32.31 0.72 -24.58
N GLU A 57 33.51 1.29 -24.48
CA GLU A 57 34.61 1.09 -25.41
C GLU A 57 35.85 0.62 -24.63
N PRO A 58 36.10 -0.70 -24.55
CA PRO A 58 37.28 -1.23 -23.88
C PRO A 58 38.55 -0.85 -24.65
N VAL A 59 39.54 -0.30 -23.94
CA VAL A 59 40.84 0.09 -24.51
C VAL A 59 41.59 -1.15 -24.99
N GLY A 60 41.92 -1.22 -26.28
CA GLY A 60 42.66 -2.32 -26.89
C GLY A 60 41.82 -3.47 -27.47
N TYR A 61 40.49 -3.34 -27.49
CA TYR A 61 39.62 -4.32 -28.16
C TYR A 61 39.34 -3.90 -29.60
N SER A 62 39.88 -4.62 -30.58
CA SER A 62 39.47 -4.51 -31.98
C SER A 62 38.31 -5.47 -32.24
N SER A 63 37.13 -4.96 -32.58
CA SER A 63 36.04 -5.79 -33.08
C SER A 63 36.46 -6.41 -34.42
N PHE A 64 36.80 -7.69 -34.42
CA PHE A 64 36.82 -8.45 -35.66
C PHE A 64 35.39 -8.44 -36.22
N ASN A 65 35.19 -7.76 -37.36
CA ASN A 65 33.96 -7.83 -38.14
C ASN A 65 33.76 -9.25 -38.63
N HIS A 66 33.14 -10.09 -37.81
CA HIS A 66 32.59 -11.34 -38.27
C HIS A 66 31.29 -10.99 -39.01
N GLN A 67 31.25 -11.20 -40.33
CA GLN A 67 29.99 -11.17 -41.07
C GLN A 67 29.04 -12.18 -40.42
N ILE A 68 28.03 -11.66 -39.74
CA ILE A 68 26.96 -12.43 -39.13
C ILE A 68 26.20 -13.07 -40.30
N ASN A 69 26.48 -14.36 -40.54
CA ASN A 69 25.55 -15.19 -41.29
C ASN A 69 24.32 -15.33 -40.38
N ASN A 70 23.22 -14.69 -40.76
CA ASN A 70 21.95 -14.74 -40.04
C ASN A 70 21.36 -16.16 -40.13
N GLN A 71 21.90 -17.10 -39.36
CA GLN A 71 21.14 -18.25 -38.91
C GLN A 71 20.47 -17.84 -37.61
N THR A 72 19.23 -17.39 -37.78
CA THR A 72 18.28 -17.03 -36.74
C THR A 72 17.90 -18.28 -35.94
N GLU A 73 18.81 -18.83 -35.15
CA GLU A 73 18.40 -19.58 -33.96
C GLU A 73 17.94 -18.55 -32.94
N GLN A 74 16.69 -18.12 -33.08
CA GLN A 74 15.92 -17.47 -32.04
C GLN A 74 15.73 -18.46 -30.88
N SER A 75 16.79 -18.72 -30.12
CA SER A 75 16.65 -19.14 -28.73
C SER A 75 16.08 -17.94 -27.99
N THR A 76 14.77 -17.77 -28.13
CA THR A 76 13.95 -16.88 -27.32
C THR A 76 13.97 -17.43 -25.89
N PHE A 77 15.08 -17.21 -25.17
CA PHE A 77 15.02 -17.10 -23.74
C PHE A 77 14.19 -15.85 -23.44
N LYS A 78 12.86 -16.02 -23.51
CA LYS A 78 11.93 -15.17 -22.80
C LYS A 78 12.34 -15.33 -21.35
N ILE A 79 13.17 -14.42 -20.86
CA ILE A 79 13.18 -14.11 -19.43
C ILE A 79 11.74 -13.69 -19.18
N LYS A 80 10.92 -14.66 -18.75
CA LYS A 80 9.69 -14.36 -18.04
C LYS A 80 10.19 -13.76 -16.75
N VAL A 81 10.52 -12.46 -16.78
CA VAL A 81 10.36 -11.63 -15.62
C VAL A 81 8.89 -11.83 -15.32
N GLU A 82 8.61 -12.76 -14.42
CA GLU A 82 7.34 -12.83 -13.75
C GLU A 82 7.32 -11.55 -12.92
N GLN A 83 7.11 -10.41 -13.59
CA GLN A 83 6.33 -9.34 -13.04
C GLN A 83 5.07 -10.08 -12.66
N LYS A 84 4.98 -10.52 -11.40
CA LYS A 84 3.72 -10.90 -10.78
C LYS A 84 2.90 -9.64 -10.95
N THR A 85 2.21 -9.53 -12.08
CA THR A 85 1.33 -8.43 -12.43
C THR A 85 0.27 -8.51 -11.37
N SER A 86 0.50 -7.73 -10.32
CA SER A 86 -0.25 -7.86 -9.09
C SER A 86 -1.66 -7.44 -9.45
N GLU A 87 -2.56 -8.42 -9.59
CA GLU A 87 -3.93 -8.21 -9.99
C GLU A 87 -4.52 -7.16 -9.04
N LEU A 88 -5.05 -6.06 -9.59
CA LEU A 88 -5.64 -5.01 -8.78
C LEU A 88 -6.80 -5.59 -7.96
N ALA A 89 -6.86 -5.25 -6.67
CA ALA A 89 -7.93 -5.74 -5.82
C ALA A 89 -9.30 -5.28 -6.36
N SER A 90 -10.24 -6.22 -6.47
CA SER A 90 -11.59 -5.96 -6.95
C SER A 90 -12.34 -5.02 -6.01
N PHE A 91 -13.34 -4.31 -6.54
CA PHE A 91 -14.16 -3.41 -5.74
C PHE A 91 -14.78 -4.10 -4.52
N HIS A 92 -15.40 -5.28 -4.73
CA HIS A 92 -16.07 -6.02 -3.65
C HIS A 92 -15.11 -6.48 -2.56
N SER A 93 -13.89 -6.91 -2.91
CA SER A 93 -12.89 -7.32 -1.91
C SER A 93 -12.47 -6.14 -1.00
N ARG A 94 -12.41 -4.93 -1.55
CA ARG A 94 -12.10 -3.70 -0.81
C ARG A 94 -13.29 -3.27 0.06
N ALA A 95 -14.51 -3.34 -0.49
CA ALA A 95 -15.73 -3.01 0.23
C ALA A 95 -15.92 -3.96 1.43
N LEU A 96 -15.76 -5.27 1.24
CA LEU A 96 -15.83 -6.27 2.31
C LEU A 96 -14.74 -6.03 3.37
N ALA A 97 -13.51 -5.73 2.97
CA ALA A 97 -12.45 -5.38 3.92
C ALA A 97 -12.84 -4.18 4.81
N LYS A 98 -13.46 -3.15 4.21
CA LYS A 98 -13.90 -1.96 4.94
C LYS A 98 -15.07 -2.26 5.89
N VAL A 99 -16.02 -3.12 5.48
CA VAL A 99 -17.10 -3.59 6.35
C VAL A 99 -16.54 -4.35 7.54
N ILE A 100 -15.60 -5.26 7.31
CA ILE A 100 -14.94 -6.01 8.40
C ILE A 100 -14.18 -5.06 9.33
N ASP A 101 -13.39 -4.13 8.79
CA ASP A 101 -12.68 -3.15 9.62
C ASP A 101 -13.66 -2.24 10.40
N LEU A 102 -14.85 -1.95 9.87
CA LEU A 102 -15.90 -1.21 10.57
C LEU A 102 -16.49 -2.02 11.74
N THR A 103 -16.58 -3.35 11.62
CA THR A 103 -17.07 -4.20 12.74
C THR A 103 -16.21 -4.09 13.99
N LEU A 104 -14.93 -3.73 13.85
CA LEU A 104 -14.02 -3.48 14.97
C LEU A 104 -14.41 -2.23 15.79
N TRP A 105 -15.30 -1.39 15.28
CA TRP A 105 -15.85 -0.25 16.03
C TRP A 105 -17.09 -0.63 16.85
N LEU A 106 -17.79 -1.72 16.53
CA LEU A 106 -19.00 -2.14 17.24
C LEU A 106 -18.78 -2.41 18.74
N PRO A 107 -17.66 -3.02 19.18
CA PRO A 107 -17.40 -3.20 20.61
C PRO A 107 -17.40 -1.88 21.39
N MET A 108 -17.00 -0.76 20.78
CA MET A 108 -17.03 0.56 21.42
C MET A 108 -18.43 0.94 21.90
N ALA A 109 -19.47 0.62 21.12
CA ALA A 109 -20.87 0.88 21.48
C ALA A 109 -21.39 -0.10 22.55
N ALA A 110 -20.83 -1.31 22.61
CA ALA A 110 -21.22 -2.33 23.58
C ALA A 110 -20.51 -2.17 24.94
N ILE A 111 -19.28 -1.64 24.97
CA ILE A 111 -18.49 -1.52 26.21
C ILE A 111 -19.26 -0.87 27.36
N PRO A 112 -19.96 0.27 27.19
CA PRO A 112 -20.72 0.90 28.28
C PRO A 112 -21.76 -0.01 28.94
N SER A 113 -22.37 -0.92 28.18
CA SER A 113 -23.40 -1.83 28.72
C SER A 113 -22.86 -2.74 29.82
N PHE A 114 -21.59 -3.14 29.77
CA PHE A 114 -20.99 -3.96 30.82
C PHE A 114 -20.81 -3.22 32.15
N PHE A 115 -20.94 -1.88 32.16
CA PHE A 115 -20.77 -1.05 33.35
C PHE A 115 -22.08 -0.42 33.85
N PHE A 116 -23.20 -0.62 33.14
CA PHE A 116 -24.48 -0.04 33.53
C PHE A 116 -25.20 -0.86 34.61
N ASN A 117 -25.82 -0.14 35.55
CA ASN A 117 -26.77 -0.65 36.52
C ASN A 117 -28.20 -0.61 35.97
N GLU A 118 -29.13 -1.33 36.61
CA GLU A 118 -30.54 -1.41 36.18
C GLU A 118 -31.20 -0.04 35.99
N SER A 119 -30.94 0.93 36.88
CA SER A 119 -31.47 2.30 36.75
C SER A 119 -30.95 3.01 35.50
N GLN A 120 -29.66 2.89 35.20
CA GLN A 120 -29.04 3.52 34.03
C GLN A 120 -29.58 2.96 32.72
N TYR A 121 -29.91 1.67 32.67
CA TYR A 121 -30.60 1.08 31.52
C TYR A 121 -31.98 1.70 31.28
N THR A 122 -32.74 1.96 32.34
CA THR A 122 -34.06 2.59 32.19
C THR A 122 -33.94 4.04 31.73
N GLU A 123 -32.91 4.77 32.16
CA GLU A 123 -32.62 6.13 31.71
C GLU A 123 -32.16 6.16 30.25
N LEU A 124 -31.30 5.23 29.83
CA LEU A 124 -30.94 5.06 28.41
C LEU A 124 -32.15 4.85 27.52
N PHE A 125 -33.07 3.98 27.93
CA PHE A 125 -34.26 3.71 27.14
C PHE A 125 -35.14 4.96 26.99
N LYS A 126 -35.24 5.77 28.04
CA LYS A 126 -35.96 7.07 27.99
C LYS A 126 -35.28 8.04 27.04
N ILE A 127 -33.97 8.23 27.18
CA ILE A 127 -33.17 9.13 26.33
C ILE A 127 -33.28 8.69 24.86
N GLN A 128 -33.16 7.39 24.58
CA GLN A 128 -33.28 6.85 23.22
C GLN A 128 -34.66 7.13 22.62
N LYS A 129 -35.74 6.97 23.40
CA LYS A 129 -37.10 7.25 22.95
C LYS A 129 -37.31 8.74 22.68
N GLN A 130 -36.75 9.61 23.52
CA GLN A 130 -36.81 11.07 23.31
C GLN A 130 -36.01 11.51 22.08
N LEU A 131 -34.80 10.99 21.90
CA LEU A 131 -33.97 11.28 20.72
C LEU A 131 -34.63 10.86 19.40
N GLN A 132 -35.44 9.80 19.40
CA GLN A 132 -36.22 9.38 18.23
C GLN A 132 -37.43 10.29 17.94
N ALA A 133 -37.99 10.90 18.98
CA ALA A 133 -39.15 11.79 18.86
C ALA A 133 -38.73 13.25 18.56
N SER A 134 -37.56 13.67 19.02
CA SER A 134 -37.03 15.02 18.82
C SER A 134 -36.46 15.20 17.41
N GLN A 135 -36.72 16.36 16.80
CA GLN A 135 -36.09 16.74 15.53
C GLN A 135 -34.59 17.00 15.75
N VAL A 136 -33.74 16.42 14.90
CA VAL A 136 -32.27 16.28 15.04
C VAL A 136 -31.50 17.61 15.22
N ALA A 137 -32.14 18.77 15.01
CA ALA A 137 -31.52 20.10 15.09
C ALA A 137 -32.12 21.03 16.17
N SER A 138 -32.90 20.50 17.13
CA SER A 138 -33.45 21.30 18.23
C SER A 138 -32.45 21.44 19.39
N SER A 139 -32.63 22.47 20.24
CA SER A 139 -31.87 22.65 21.48
C SER A 139 -32.02 21.45 22.44
N GLU A 140 -33.15 20.76 22.37
CA GLU A 140 -33.44 19.53 23.13
C GLU A 140 -32.50 18.37 22.75
N ALA A 141 -32.11 18.25 21.48
CA ALA A 141 -31.18 17.22 21.04
C ALA A 141 -29.78 17.40 21.67
N VAL A 142 -29.36 18.64 21.91
CA VAL A 142 -28.07 18.94 22.57
C VAL A 142 -28.12 18.57 24.05
N GLU A 143 -29.23 18.82 24.73
CA GLU A 143 -29.40 18.46 26.13
C GLU A 143 -29.44 16.94 26.34
N LEU A 144 -30.14 16.22 25.46
CA LEU A 144 -30.18 14.75 25.47
C LEU A 144 -28.80 14.13 25.23
N GLN A 145 -27.98 14.72 24.36
CA GLN A 145 -26.60 14.28 24.17
C GLN A 145 -25.77 14.44 25.46
N HIS A 146 -25.91 15.56 26.16
CA HIS A 146 -25.21 15.79 27.41
C HIS A 146 -25.64 14.80 28.51
N GLN A 147 -26.94 14.54 28.64
CA GLN A 147 -27.48 13.54 29.58
C GLN A 147 -26.91 12.14 29.28
N LEU A 148 -26.85 11.75 28.01
CA LEU A 148 -26.27 10.47 27.60
C LEU A 148 -24.79 10.36 28.01
N MET A 149 -24.02 11.44 27.83
CA MET A 149 -22.59 11.46 28.19
C MET A 149 -22.37 11.34 29.71
N GLN A 150 -23.24 11.95 30.52
CA GLN A 150 -23.18 11.87 31.99
C GLN A 150 -23.58 10.49 32.52
N LEU A 151 -24.43 9.78 31.80
CA LEU A 151 -24.90 8.46 32.19
C LEU A 151 -23.80 7.39 32.07
N ILE A 152 -22.89 7.56 31.11
CA ILE A 152 -21.76 6.66 30.88
C ILE A 152 -20.72 6.89 31.99
N PRO A 153 -20.46 5.88 32.85
CA PRO A 153 -19.50 6.02 33.94
C PRO A 153 -18.06 6.16 33.42
N ASN A 154 -17.18 6.79 34.21
CA ASN A 154 -15.80 7.07 33.80
C ASN A 154 -15.00 5.79 33.49
N GLU A 155 -15.29 4.69 34.18
CA GLU A 155 -14.67 3.38 33.97
C GLU A 155 -14.97 2.83 32.57
N ALA A 156 -16.19 3.04 32.06
CA ALA A 156 -16.57 2.66 30.71
C ALA A 156 -15.81 3.51 29.67
N TRP A 157 -15.69 4.83 29.90
CA TRP A 157 -14.91 5.72 29.05
C TRP A 157 -13.43 5.30 28.98
N MET A 158 -12.83 4.97 30.12
CA MET A 158 -11.45 4.49 30.17
C MET A 158 -11.30 3.16 29.43
N SER A 159 -12.25 2.24 29.59
CA SER A 159 -12.25 0.96 28.87
C SER A 159 -12.37 1.13 27.36
N ILE A 160 -13.24 2.04 26.91
CA ILE A 160 -13.34 2.45 25.50
C ILE A 160 -12.00 3.00 24.99
N PHE A 161 -11.37 3.89 25.77
CA PHE A 161 -10.11 4.52 25.38
C PHE A 161 -8.97 3.52 25.27
N VAL A 162 -8.85 2.60 26.24
CA VAL A 162 -7.87 1.51 26.21
C VAL A 162 -8.12 0.60 25.00
N TYR A 163 -9.37 0.21 24.75
CA TYR A 163 -9.75 -0.58 23.58
C TYR A 163 -9.35 0.12 22.28
N LEU A 164 -9.66 1.42 22.16
CA LEU A 164 -9.34 2.23 20.98
C LEU A 164 -7.83 2.25 20.71
N ILE A 165 -7.02 2.50 21.74
CA ILE A 165 -5.56 2.50 21.61
C ILE A 165 -5.06 1.13 21.15
N LEU A 166 -5.47 0.06 21.82
CA LEU A 166 -5.02 -1.30 21.48
C LEU A 166 -5.43 -1.67 20.05
N MET A 167 -6.68 -1.39 19.67
CA MET A 167 -7.20 -1.65 18.33
C MET A 167 -6.41 -0.88 17.26
N LEU A 168 -6.17 0.42 17.46
CA LEU A 168 -5.40 1.23 16.51
C LEU A 168 -3.93 0.80 16.44
N MET A 169 -3.31 0.45 17.57
CA MET A 169 -1.93 -0.07 17.61
C MET A 169 -1.81 -1.39 16.85
N LEU A 170 -2.75 -2.32 17.05
CA LEU A 170 -2.78 -3.59 16.33
C LEU A 170 -2.96 -3.38 14.82
N GLN A 171 -3.90 -2.50 14.42
CA GLN A 171 -4.08 -2.16 13.01
C GLN A 171 -2.83 -1.52 12.40
N ALA A 172 -2.20 -0.58 13.12
CA ALA A 172 -0.95 0.06 12.69
C ALA A 172 0.17 -0.97 12.49
N PHE A 173 0.35 -1.86 13.46
CA PHE A 173 1.34 -2.92 13.40
C PHE A 173 1.12 -3.87 12.22
N LEU A 174 -0.12 -4.32 11.98
CA LEU A 174 -0.43 -5.21 10.86
C LEU A 174 -0.18 -4.53 9.51
N ILE A 175 -0.55 -3.26 9.38
CA ILE A 175 -0.31 -2.49 8.16
C ILE A 175 1.19 -2.29 7.95
N ALA A 176 1.95 -1.96 8.99
CA ALA A 176 3.40 -1.79 8.91
C ALA A 176 4.12 -3.10 8.54
N LYS A 177 3.73 -4.23 9.16
CA LYS A 177 4.38 -5.53 8.94
C LYS A 177 4.00 -6.18 7.60
N SER A 178 2.75 -6.06 7.19
CA SER A 178 2.19 -6.86 6.08
C SER A 178 1.46 -6.05 5.01
N GLY A 179 1.31 -4.73 5.18
CA GLY A 179 0.50 -3.90 4.28
C GLY A 179 -0.99 -4.21 4.36
N GLN A 180 -1.45 -4.88 5.42
CA GLN A 180 -2.84 -5.35 5.57
C GLN A 180 -3.44 -4.88 6.89
N SER A 181 -4.69 -4.42 6.86
CA SER A 181 -5.56 -4.39 8.04
C SER A 181 -6.18 -5.76 8.27
N ILE A 182 -6.93 -5.93 9.36
CA ILE A 182 -7.63 -7.19 9.68
C ILE A 182 -8.59 -7.56 8.55
N GLY A 183 -9.44 -6.63 8.11
CA GLY A 183 -10.37 -6.87 7.00
C GLY A 183 -9.66 -7.19 5.69
N LYS A 184 -8.55 -6.51 5.39
CA LYS A 184 -7.75 -6.78 4.17
C LYS A 184 -7.07 -8.14 4.20
N LYS A 185 -6.61 -8.57 5.38
CA LYS A 185 -6.03 -9.89 5.59
C LYS A 185 -7.08 -10.99 5.34
N ILE A 186 -8.31 -10.78 5.79
CA ILE A 186 -9.43 -11.71 5.56
C ILE A 186 -9.80 -11.77 4.08
N THR A 187 -9.85 -10.63 3.37
CA THR A 187 -10.17 -10.60 1.93
C THR A 187 -8.98 -10.87 1.02
N LYS A 188 -7.82 -11.23 1.58
CA LYS A 188 -6.58 -11.57 0.85
C LYS A 188 -6.13 -10.45 -0.11
N ILE A 189 -6.23 -9.20 0.34
CA ILE A 189 -5.73 -8.04 -0.39
C ILE A 189 -4.64 -7.36 0.42
N LYS A 190 -3.64 -6.78 -0.24
CA LYS A 190 -2.51 -6.11 0.40
C LYS A 190 -2.24 -4.75 -0.22
N ILE A 191 -1.73 -3.85 0.60
CA ILE A 191 -1.26 -2.54 0.16
C ILE A 191 0.20 -2.68 -0.29
N VAL A 192 0.50 -2.15 -1.46
CA VAL A 192 1.85 -2.07 -2.02
C VAL A 192 2.12 -0.65 -2.52
N ASP A 193 3.39 -0.33 -2.64
CA ASP A 193 3.82 0.94 -3.21
C ASP A 193 3.40 1.02 -4.70
N ALA A 194 2.93 2.19 -5.13
CA ALA A 194 2.36 2.35 -6.47
C ALA A 194 3.40 2.31 -7.59
N GLU A 195 4.67 2.60 -7.28
CA GLU A 195 5.80 2.71 -8.20
C GLU A 195 6.68 1.46 -8.13
N THR A 196 7.00 0.98 -6.93
CA THR A 196 7.94 -0.14 -6.74
C THR A 196 7.27 -1.51 -6.57
N HIS A 197 5.95 -1.58 -6.34
CA HIS A 197 5.20 -2.80 -6.02
C HIS A 197 5.72 -3.60 -4.80
N THR A 198 6.62 -3.00 -4.02
CA THR A 198 7.17 -3.57 -2.80
C THR A 198 6.32 -3.18 -1.58
N ALA A 199 6.66 -3.72 -0.41
CA ALA A 199 6.04 -3.32 0.84
C ALA A 199 6.22 -1.81 1.03
N VAL A 200 5.14 -1.09 1.33
CA VAL A 200 5.19 0.35 1.51
C VAL A 200 6.00 0.67 2.75
N ASN A 201 7.26 1.07 2.55
CA ASN A 201 8.05 1.62 3.64
C ASN A 201 7.70 3.09 3.78
N THR A 202 6.71 3.42 4.62
CA THR A 202 6.58 4.76 5.22
C THR A 202 5.45 4.85 6.24
N ILE A 203 5.81 5.35 7.43
CA ILE A 203 4.91 5.99 8.39
C ILE A 203 3.97 7.02 7.71
N ARG A 204 4.45 7.69 6.66
CA ARG A 204 3.66 8.62 5.82
C ARG A 204 2.44 7.95 5.21
N ALA A 205 2.60 6.78 4.59
CA ALA A 205 1.49 6.05 3.97
C ALA A 205 0.48 5.56 5.00
N PHE A 206 0.88 5.27 6.24
CA PHE A 206 -0.04 4.95 7.33
C PHE A 206 -0.81 6.19 7.82
N TRP A 207 -0.13 7.32 8.06
CA TRP A 207 -0.77 8.56 8.57
C TRP A 207 -1.75 9.19 7.57
N LEU A 208 -1.32 9.38 6.32
CA LEU A 208 -2.16 9.98 5.28
C LEU A 208 -3.33 9.08 4.87
N ARG A 209 -3.25 7.78 5.12
CA ARG A 209 -4.24 6.80 4.68
C ARG A 209 -5.21 6.37 5.77
N SER A 210 -4.71 6.07 6.96
CA SER A 210 -5.51 5.54 8.06
C SER A 210 -5.93 6.65 8.99
N ALA A 211 -4.98 7.34 9.64
CA ALA A 211 -5.33 8.34 10.67
C ALA A 211 -6.10 9.55 10.08
N LEU A 212 -5.57 10.18 9.02
CA LEU A 212 -6.21 11.34 8.39
C LEU A 212 -7.61 11.00 7.86
N PHE A 213 -7.77 9.87 7.16
CA PHE A 213 -9.07 9.51 6.60
C PHE A 213 -10.03 8.93 7.63
N ILE A 214 -9.58 8.36 8.75
CA ILE A 214 -10.44 8.00 9.88
C ILE A 214 -11.04 9.28 10.48
N ILE A 215 -10.21 10.29 10.76
CA ILE A 215 -10.67 11.58 11.31
C ILE A 215 -11.61 12.27 10.30
N LEU A 216 -11.23 12.30 9.03
CA LEU A 216 -12.05 12.93 7.98
C LEU A 216 -13.37 12.16 7.75
N ASN A 217 -13.37 10.83 7.91
CA ASN A 217 -14.61 10.06 7.93
C ASN A 217 -15.47 10.43 9.12
N LEU A 218 -14.89 10.50 10.33
CA LEU A 218 -15.62 10.80 11.55
C LEU A 218 -16.30 12.17 11.48
N LEU A 219 -15.63 13.17 10.89
CA LEU A 219 -16.14 14.54 10.80
C LEU A 219 -17.10 14.78 9.63
N PHE A 220 -16.96 14.05 8.52
CA PHE A 220 -17.69 14.32 7.27
C PHE A 220 -18.33 13.06 6.64
N MET A 221 -18.74 12.09 7.44
CA MET A 221 -19.55 10.95 6.99
C MET A 221 -20.92 11.44 6.49
N PRO A 222 -21.44 11.00 5.32
CA PRO A 222 -20.88 10.02 4.38
C PRO A 222 -20.10 10.63 3.21
N PHE A 223 -20.05 11.95 3.06
CA PHE A 223 -19.54 12.64 1.85
C PHE A 223 -18.14 12.19 1.43
N ILE A 224 -17.21 12.05 2.38
CA ILE A 224 -15.84 11.63 2.09
C ILE A 224 -15.77 10.20 1.57
N THR A 225 -16.63 9.30 2.08
CA THR A 225 -16.68 7.92 1.58
C THR A 225 -17.20 7.85 0.16
N ILE A 226 -18.21 8.66 -0.18
CA ILE A 226 -18.80 8.72 -1.51
C ILE A 226 -17.76 9.24 -2.51
N ILE A 227 -17.06 10.32 -2.18
CA ILE A 227 -16.00 10.89 -3.03
C ILE A 227 -14.88 9.87 -3.27
N ASP A 228 -14.45 9.17 -2.22
CA ASP A 228 -13.37 8.18 -2.30
C ASP A 228 -13.74 6.99 -3.20
N TYR A 229 -15.00 6.53 -3.15
CA TYR A 229 -15.53 5.48 -4.03
C TYR A 229 -15.78 5.96 -5.46
N ALA A 230 -16.25 7.20 -5.64
CA ALA A 230 -16.40 7.81 -6.97
C ALA A 230 -15.03 7.88 -7.66
N PHE A 231 -14.00 8.34 -6.94
CA PHE A 231 -12.64 8.42 -7.49
C PHE A 231 -12.08 7.05 -7.89
N PHE A 232 -12.42 6.01 -7.13
CA PHE A 232 -12.07 4.63 -7.50
C PHE A 232 -12.75 4.16 -8.79
N ALA A 233 -14.04 4.50 -9.00
CA ALA A 233 -14.80 4.07 -10.17
C ALA A 233 -14.33 4.73 -11.47
N PHE A 234 -13.92 6.00 -11.43
CA PHE A 234 -13.47 6.75 -12.61
C PHE A 234 -11.98 6.59 -12.95
N ASN A 235 -11.17 6.06 -12.03
CA ASN A 235 -9.73 5.96 -12.22
C ASN A 235 -9.31 4.59 -12.79
N LYS A 236 -8.62 4.58 -13.94
CA LYS A 236 -8.09 3.38 -14.60
C LYS A 236 -7.16 2.55 -13.70
N ASN A 237 -6.49 3.19 -12.75
CA ASN A 237 -5.58 2.52 -11.81
C ASN A 237 -6.29 1.89 -10.59
N ARG A 238 -7.63 2.00 -10.49
CA ARG A 238 -8.44 1.51 -9.36
C ARG A 238 -7.86 1.97 -8.01
N GLN A 239 -7.42 3.22 -7.94
CA GLN A 239 -6.93 3.86 -6.72
C GLN A 239 -8.04 4.74 -6.15
N THR A 240 -8.30 4.60 -4.86
CA THR A 240 -9.12 5.54 -4.10
C THR A 240 -8.40 6.90 -3.96
N LEU A 241 -9.10 7.93 -3.50
CA LEU A 241 -8.51 9.25 -3.29
C LEU A 241 -7.37 9.17 -2.26
N HIS A 242 -7.58 8.44 -1.18
CA HIS A 242 -6.54 8.19 -0.17
C HIS A 242 -5.36 7.36 -0.70
N ASP A 243 -5.61 6.38 -1.57
CA ASP A 243 -4.56 5.57 -2.21
C ASP A 243 -3.62 6.46 -3.02
N LYS A 244 -4.22 7.36 -3.82
CA LYS A 244 -3.48 8.27 -4.70
C LYS A 244 -2.64 9.26 -3.91
N LEU A 245 -3.21 9.88 -2.86
CA LEU A 245 -2.48 10.79 -1.98
C LEU A 245 -1.33 10.11 -1.25
N ALA A 246 -1.52 8.86 -0.84
CA ALA A 246 -0.49 8.07 -0.17
C ALA A 246 0.51 7.40 -1.14
N LYS A 247 0.36 7.58 -2.47
CA LYS A 247 1.12 6.85 -3.51
C LYS A 247 1.11 5.33 -3.31
N THR A 248 -0.04 4.78 -2.90
CA THR A 248 -0.21 3.35 -2.68
C THR A 248 -1.21 2.74 -3.66
N LYS A 249 -1.14 1.42 -3.84
CA LYS A 249 -2.13 0.61 -4.56
C LYS A 249 -2.52 -0.59 -3.72
N VAL A 250 -3.75 -1.07 -3.89
CA VAL A 250 -4.21 -2.31 -3.25
C VAL A 250 -4.32 -3.40 -4.30
N VAL A 251 -3.60 -4.50 -4.04
CA VAL A 251 -3.45 -5.63 -4.94
C VAL A 251 -3.91 -6.91 -4.27
N LYS A 252 -4.34 -7.88 -5.06
CA LYS A 252 -4.68 -9.22 -4.58
C LYS A 252 -3.40 -9.96 -4.17
N GLN A 253 -3.47 -10.72 -3.08
CA GLN A 253 -2.33 -11.47 -2.53
C GLN A 253 -2.11 -12.78 -3.30
#